data_AF-A0A6M4HBM4-F1
#
_entry.id   AF-A0A6M4HBM4-F1
#
_cell.length_a   1.000
_cell.length_b   1.000
_cell.length_c   1.000
_cell.angle_alpha   90.00
_cell.angle_beta   90.00
_cell.angle_gamma   90.00
#
_symmetry.space_group_name_H-M   'P 1'
#
loop_
_entity.id
_entity.type
_entity.pdbx_description
1 polymer ?
#
loop_
_entity_poly.entity_id
_entity_poly.type
_entity_poly.pdbx_seq_one_letter_code
_entity_poly.pdbx_strand_id
1 'polypeptide(L)'
;MRFLHAACLRIAGSLAIAIAVLAAPAAWAATLAVPPPTNLSDHWWIPAESGWGLYLTQHDERVLFGLLFVYSETGRAQWFVMPEMKRGEGAAPVYSGALYSTNGSPIGTTFNPASTLVQQRGQATITPLLDGRAQLRYSVDGTTIEKTIQRMDVVALPIDGAYSVRLAASETTSCNGQTAPDREIWRITRTATGYEFSRARYGENPSTPRPLQYTQHGNAATASFAEPSSPARGSWTLVLDSLTGYALNGTFAFIEDSPIGGCTMRGSFSATRDFPLISEPGYLGDQYWDPVESGWGLSVSHGSFGLFAILFVYSSEARDAQGRGLAQWYVMPEMSPLPIPEPVPDPPPPPSGYRGTIYATQGTPFTQPFNAAGVTLTSIGDATLSTISGTTATLTYRIGAQSVTKVLRRFETAPLPLVGRYRVSMNTFISACSLRLTIDETWTFERAADGGLLVSRTDVDGAVLGVREPVQLAQLGKLARLNFSSAHEGTARNWFVAFEHVGAGGLGGGFTRTMTDGSCYANGTFAAARVPAASP
;
A
#
# COMPACT_ATOMS: atom_id res chain seq x y z
N MET A 1 16.63 52.16 -68.58
CA MET A 1 17.35 52.04 -69.87
C MET A 1 18.31 50.87 -69.78
N ARG A 2 18.20 49.91 -70.73
CA ARG A 2 19.17 48.85 -71.15
C ARG A 2 19.54 47.80 -70.09
N PHE A 3 19.03 46.55 -70.06
CA PHE A 3 19.11 45.40 -70.99
C PHE A 3 20.51 44.87 -71.35
N LEU A 4 20.62 43.52 -71.18
CA LEU A 4 21.48 42.51 -71.85
C LEU A 4 22.90 42.24 -71.32
N HIS A 5 23.16 41.01 -70.86
CA HIS A 5 23.61 39.90 -71.74
C HIS A 5 23.46 38.52 -71.08
N ALA A 6 23.03 37.55 -71.90
CA ALA A 6 22.92 36.12 -71.62
C ALA A 6 23.95 35.35 -72.48
N ALA A 7 24.44 34.21 -71.97
CA ALA A 7 25.06 33.06 -72.68
C ALA A 7 25.96 32.30 -71.68
N CYS A 8 26.16 30.97 -71.66
CA CYS A 8 25.60 29.83 -72.37
C CYS A 8 26.16 28.55 -71.69
N LEU A 9 25.27 27.61 -71.36
CA LEU A 9 25.36 26.13 -71.34
C LEU A 9 26.75 25.40 -71.31
N ARG A 10 26.90 24.43 -70.38
CA ARG A 10 27.33 23.03 -70.67
C ARG A 10 27.06 22.06 -69.50
N ILE A 11 26.79 20.81 -69.89
CA ILE A 11 26.05 19.73 -69.22
C ILE A 11 27.02 18.67 -68.66
N ALA A 12 26.68 18.09 -67.49
CA ALA A 12 26.86 16.69 -67.04
C ALA A 12 26.92 16.72 -65.49
N GLY A 13 26.03 16.12 -64.71
CA GLY A 13 25.43 14.79 -64.83
C GLY A 13 25.80 14.04 -63.55
N SER A 14 24.96 14.10 -62.52
CA SER A 14 24.98 13.18 -61.37
C SER A 14 23.64 13.24 -60.64
N LEU A 15 22.84 12.22 -60.90
CA LEU A 15 21.55 11.92 -60.28
C LEU A 15 21.83 11.43 -58.86
N ALA A 16 21.54 12.24 -57.84
CA ALA A 16 21.47 11.77 -56.45
C ALA A 16 20.00 11.74 -56.03
N ILE A 17 19.39 10.56 -56.17
CA ILE A 17 18.10 10.23 -55.55
C ILE A 17 18.36 10.22 -54.05
N ALA A 18 17.99 11.30 -53.36
CA ALA A 18 17.94 11.31 -51.91
C ALA A 18 16.76 10.43 -51.48
N ILE A 19 17.04 9.16 -51.17
CA ILE A 19 16.11 8.31 -50.43
C ILE A 19 16.02 8.92 -49.02
N ALA A 20 15.01 9.76 -48.80
CA ALA A 20 14.60 10.13 -47.46
C ALA A 20 14.05 8.87 -46.80
N VAL A 21 14.91 8.14 -46.09
CA VAL A 21 14.48 7.12 -45.12
C VAL A 21 13.80 7.88 -43.99
N LEU A 22 12.48 8.07 -44.12
CA LEU A 22 11.60 8.33 -42.99
C LEU A 22 11.62 7.06 -42.12
N ALA A 23 12.63 6.95 -41.27
CA ALA A 23 12.56 6.09 -40.10
C ALA A 23 11.54 6.71 -39.16
N ALA A 24 10.26 6.45 -39.39
CA ALA A 24 9.28 6.55 -38.33
C ALA A 24 9.74 5.58 -37.23
N PRO A 25 10.03 6.03 -35.99
CA PRO A 25 10.11 5.08 -34.90
C PRO A 25 8.74 4.42 -34.83
N ALA A 26 8.68 3.14 -35.19
CA ALA A 26 7.49 2.34 -34.99
C ALA A 26 7.18 2.34 -33.49
N ALA A 27 6.30 3.25 -33.07
CA ALA A 27 5.66 3.23 -31.78
C ALA A 27 4.73 2.02 -31.75
N TRP A 28 5.31 0.84 -31.54
CA TRP A 28 4.57 -0.38 -31.26
C TRP A 28 4.59 -0.60 -29.77
N ALA A 29 3.72 0.15 -29.09
CA ALA A 29 3.31 -0.18 -27.75
C ALA A 29 1.88 -0.72 -27.87
N ALA A 30 1.74 -2.03 -28.04
CA ALA A 30 0.52 -2.69 -27.60
C ALA A 30 0.54 -2.65 -26.07
N THR A 31 0.18 -1.51 -25.48
CA THR A 31 -0.01 -1.41 -24.03
C THR A 31 -1.23 -2.24 -23.68
N LEU A 32 -1.03 -3.45 -23.15
CA LEU A 32 -2.10 -4.08 -22.38
C LEU A 32 -2.48 -3.12 -21.25
N ALA A 33 -3.78 -3.01 -20.98
CA ALA A 33 -4.25 -2.28 -19.81
C ALA A 33 -3.62 -2.93 -18.57
N VAL A 34 -2.82 -2.16 -17.84
CA VAL A 34 -2.28 -2.59 -16.55
C VAL A 34 -3.47 -2.82 -15.63
N PRO A 35 -3.66 -4.02 -15.06
CA PRO A 35 -4.77 -4.23 -14.14
C PRO A 35 -4.62 -3.30 -12.94
N PRO A 36 -5.73 -2.77 -12.40
CA PRO A 36 -5.66 -1.88 -11.25
C PRO A 36 -5.23 -2.64 -9.99
N PRO A 37 -4.73 -1.93 -8.96
CA PRO A 37 -4.45 -2.53 -7.67
C PRO A 37 -5.65 -3.24 -7.07
N THR A 38 -5.41 -4.41 -6.50
CA THR A 38 -6.44 -5.31 -5.95
C THR A 38 -6.79 -4.99 -4.49
N ASN A 39 -5.83 -4.44 -3.75
CA ASN A 39 -6.02 -3.99 -2.37
C ASN A 39 -6.76 -2.66 -2.33
N LEU A 40 -8.01 -2.62 -1.86
CA LEU A 40 -8.89 -1.44 -1.83
C LEU A 40 -8.65 -0.49 -0.65
N SER A 41 -7.66 -0.77 0.19
CA SER A 41 -7.37 0.05 1.36
C SER A 41 -6.93 1.45 0.98
N ASP A 42 -7.76 2.45 1.25
CA ASP A 42 -7.43 3.85 1.00
C ASP A 42 -8.46 4.82 1.55
N HIS A 43 -8.13 6.11 1.47
CA HIS A 43 -9.14 7.15 1.38
C HIS A 43 -9.57 7.31 -0.08
N TRP A 44 -10.87 7.39 -0.30
CA TRP A 44 -11.52 7.51 -1.59
C TRP A 44 -12.45 8.73 -1.61
N TRP A 45 -12.54 9.40 -2.75
CA TRP A 45 -13.26 10.66 -2.90
C TRP A 45 -13.56 10.97 -4.37
N ILE A 46 -14.22 12.10 -4.61
CA ILE A 46 -14.32 12.73 -5.93
C ILE A 46 -13.65 14.10 -5.83
N PRO A 47 -12.59 14.40 -6.61
CA PRO A 47 -11.91 15.70 -6.53
C PRO A 47 -12.84 16.89 -6.74
N ALA A 48 -13.78 16.76 -7.70
CA ALA A 48 -14.79 17.77 -7.99
C ALA A 48 -15.87 17.91 -6.90
N GLU A 49 -15.97 16.97 -5.96
CA GLU A 49 -16.88 17.00 -4.81
C GLU A 49 -16.12 17.00 -3.48
N SER A 50 -15.07 17.82 -3.40
CA SER A 50 -14.23 17.97 -2.21
C SER A 50 -15.06 18.25 -0.96
N GLY A 51 -14.74 17.58 0.16
CA GLY A 51 -15.39 17.78 1.45
C GLY A 51 -16.13 16.56 1.99
N TRP A 52 -16.29 15.48 1.22
CA TRP A 52 -16.78 14.19 1.72
C TRP A 52 -15.85 13.07 1.23
N GLY A 53 -15.99 11.87 1.77
CA GLY A 53 -15.18 10.75 1.31
C GLY A 53 -15.52 9.42 1.96
N LEU A 54 -14.84 8.38 1.50
CA LEU A 54 -14.94 7.01 2.00
C LEU A 54 -13.56 6.54 2.40
N TYR A 55 -13.40 6.04 3.62
CA TYR A 55 -12.24 5.25 3.99
C TYR A 55 -12.56 3.76 3.87
N LEU A 56 -11.65 2.99 3.28
CA LEU A 56 -11.71 1.54 3.23
C LEU A 56 -10.44 0.94 3.84
N THR A 57 -10.58 -0.14 4.59
CA THR A 57 -9.46 -1.04 4.92
C THR A 57 -9.80 -2.47 4.58
N GLN A 58 -8.82 -3.16 4.00
CA GLN A 58 -8.88 -4.53 3.55
C GLN A 58 -7.74 -5.31 4.20
N HIS A 59 -8.09 -6.34 4.98
CA HIS A 59 -7.10 -7.24 5.59
C HIS A 59 -6.99 -8.55 4.80
N ASP A 60 -8.08 -9.03 4.21
CA ASP A 60 -8.10 -10.18 3.31
C ASP A 60 -8.88 -9.87 2.01
N GLU A 61 -8.91 -10.81 1.06
CA GLU A 61 -9.61 -10.63 -0.21
C GLU A 61 -11.15 -10.66 -0.10
N ARG A 62 -11.72 -10.98 1.06
CA ARG A 62 -13.15 -11.32 1.22
C ARG A 62 -13.94 -10.26 1.96
N VAL A 63 -13.31 -9.44 2.81
CA VAL A 63 -14.01 -8.48 3.65
C VAL A 63 -13.36 -7.10 3.58
N LEU A 64 -14.20 -6.08 3.42
CA LEU A 64 -13.83 -4.68 3.66
C LEU A 64 -14.49 -4.18 4.93
N PHE A 65 -13.77 -3.29 5.63
CA PHE A 65 -14.37 -2.35 6.56
C PHE A 65 -14.37 -0.96 5.92
N GLY A 66 -15.45 -0.21 6.12
CA GLY A 66 -15.57 1.13 5.55
C GLY A 66 -16.15 2.17 6.50
N LEU A 67 -15.71 3.42 6.33
CA LEU A 67 -16.26 4.62 6.97
C LEU A 67 -16.64 5.63 5.88
N LEU A 68 -17.92 5.97 5.79
CA LEU A 68 -18.44 6.97 4.86
C LEU A 68 -18.64 8.29 5.60
N PHE A 69 -17.89 9.32 5.22
CA PHE A 69 -17.95 10.67 5.79
C PHE A 69 -18.80 11.58 4.91
N VAL A 70 -19.94 12.03 5.43
CA VAL A 70 -20.94 12.80 4.68
C VAL A 70 -21.60 13.88 5.56
N TYR A 71 -22.56 14.62 5.02
CA TYR A 71 -23.29 15.66 5.74
C TYR A 71 -24.78 15.33 5.84
N SER A 72 -25.38 15.58 7.00
CA SER A 72 -26.83 15.48 7.19
C SER A 72 -27.60 16.54 6.39
N GLU A 73 -28.93 16.47 6.38
CA GLU A 73 -29.82 17.50 5.82
C GLU A 73 -29.56 18.91 6.39
N THR A 74 -29.00 19.00 7.59
CA THR A 74 -28.63 20.27 8.23
C THR A 74 -27.20 20.71 7.91
N GLY A 75 -26.51 20.05 6.97
CA GLY A 75 -25.12 20.32 6.61
C GLY A 75 -24.09 19.88 7.67
N ARG A 76 -24.50 19.13 8.69
CA ARG A 76 -23.61 18.70 9.78
C ARG A 76 -22.81 17.48 9.35
N ALA A 77 -21.50 17.52 9.56
CA ALA A 77 -20.63 16.36 9.41
C ALA A 77 -21.14 15.17 10.25
N GLN A 78 -21.28 14.01 9.60
CA GLN A 78 -21.60 12.73 10.21
C GLN A 78 -20.86 11.61 9.47
N TRP A 79 -20.76 10.45 10.10
CA TRP A 79 -20.17 9.27 9.46
C TRP A 79 -21.07 8.06 9.61
N PHE A 80 -20.98 7.16 8.64
CA PHE A 80 -21.58 5.84 8.68
C PHE A 80 -20.50 4.77 8.64
N VAL A 81 -20.72 3.65 9.32
CA VAL A 81 -19.81 2.50 9.30
C VAL A 81 -20.41 1.33 8.56
N MET A 82 -19.57 0.68 7.77
CA MET A 82 -19.82 -0.59 7.11
C MET A 82 -18.83 -1.59 7.72
N PRO A 83 -19.19 -2.26 8.84
CA PRO A 83 -18.22 -3.04 9.62
C PRO A 83 -17.74 -4.30 8.90
N GLU A 84 -18.55 -4.83 7.99
CA GLU A 84 -18.27 -6.04 7.23
C GLU A 84 -18.95 -5.96 5.86
N MET A 85 -18.19 -5.61 4.81
CA MET A 85 -18.65 -5.70 3.42
C MET A 85 -18.05 -6.96 2.78
N LYS A 86 -18.89 -7.94 2.48
CA LYS A 86 -18.46 -9.25 1.96
C LYS A 86 -18.33 -9.23 0.45
N ARG A 87 -17.26 -9.84 -0.06
CA ARG A 87 -17.06 -10.08 -1.49
C ARG A 87 -18.08 -11.09 -1.99
N GLY A 88 -18.76 -10.78 -3.09
CA GLY A 88 -19.59 -11.73 -3.82
C GLY A 88 -18.78 -12.85 -4.49
N GLU A 89 -19.47 -13.94 -4.86
CA GLU A 89 -18.85 -15.15 -5.44
C GLU A 89 -18.43 -14.99 -6.92
N GLY A 90 -18.76 -13.86 -7.55
CA GLY A 90 -18.43 -13.58 -8.94
C GLY A 90 -16.94 -13.37 -9.22
N ALA A 91 -16.56 -13.50 -10.49
CA ALA A 91 -15.20 -13.23 -10.95
C ALA A 91 -14.81 -11.75 -10.73
N ALA A 92 -15.71 -10.82 -11.06
CA ALA A 92 -15.55 -9.42 -10.74
C ALA A 92 -15.77 -9.19 -9.24
N PRO A 93 -14.86 -8.47 -8.55
CA PRO A 93 -15.05 -8.16 -7.15
C PRO A 93 -16.24 -7.21 -6.97
N VAL A 94 -17.19 -7.59 -6.11
CA VAL A 94 -18.27 -6.73 -5.63
C VAL A 94 -18.36 -6.95 -4.13
N TYR A 95 -18.29 -5.88 -3.33
CA TYR A 95 -18.36 -5.96 -1.87
C TYR A 95 -19.63 -5.31 -1.39
N SER A 96 -20.43 -6.02 -0.58
CA SER A 96 -21.70 -5.50 -0.07
C SER A 96 -21.86 -5.74 1.42
N GLY A 97 -22.48 -4.79 2.13
CA GLY A 97 -22.68 -4.87 3.57
C GLY A 97 -23.72 -3.87 4.09
N ALA A 98 -24.13 -4.07 5.35
CA ALA A 98 -25.02 -3.14 6.04
C ALA A 98 -24.28 -1.85 6.43
N LEU A 99 -24.99 -0.74 6.39
CA LEU A 99 -24.52 0.59 6.74
C LEU A 99 -25.20 1.05 8.02
N TYR A 100 -24.41 1.49 9.01
CA TYR A 100 -24.88 1.83 10.35
C TYR A 100 -24.54 3.26 10.73
N SER A 101 -25.45 3.93 11.45
CA SER A 101 -25.15 5.15 12.20
C SER A 101 -24.80 4.81 13.65
N THR A 102 -23.93 5.61 14.27
CA THR A 102 -23.65 5.46 15.70
C THR A 102 -23.75 6.77 16.46
N ASN A 103 -24.17 6.68 17.73
CA ASN A 103 -24.03 7.75 18.73
C ASN A 103 -23.25 7.18 19.93
N GLY A 104 -22.58 8.04 20.70
CA GLY A 104 -21.74 7.56 21.79
C GLY A 104 -21.38 8.64 22.82
N SER A 105 -20.35 8.36 23.60
CA SER A 105 -19.88 9.27 24.65
C SER A 105 -19.29 10.55 24.03
N PRO A 106 -19.82 11.73 24.37
CA PRO A 106 -19.32 12.99 23.83
C PRO A 106 -17.83 13.24 24.12
N ILE A 107 -17.13 13.94 23.22
CA ILE A 107 -15.74 14.38 23.44
C ILE A 107 -15.63 15.15 24.77
N GLY A 108 -14.57 14.87 25.52
CA GLY A 108 -14.31 15.48 26.83
C GLY A 108 -15.05 14.82 28.00
N THR A 109 -15.85 13.78 27.75
CA THR A 109 -16.49 12.98 28.80
C THR A 109 -15.80 11.63 28.98
N THR A 110 -15.98 10.99 30.13
CA THR A 110 -15.53 9.61 30.36
C THR A 110 -16.33 8.65 29.47
N PHE A 111 -15.64 7.71 28.82
CA PHE A 111 -16.30 6.70 27.99
C PHE A 111 -17.30 5.88 28.81
N ASN A 112 -18.52 5.80 28.30
CA ASN A 112 -19.60 4.99 28.85
C ASN A 112 -20.08 4.01 27.77
N PRO A 113 -19.79 2.70 27.88
CA PRO A 113 -20.20 1.72 26.88
C PRO A 113 -21.72 1.61 26.72
N ALA A 114 -22.50 1.93 27.75
CA ALA A 114 -23.97 1.94 27.67
C ALA A 114 -24.52 3.12 26.83
N SER A 115 -23.69 4.12 26.52
CA SER A 115 -24.05 5.24 25.65
C SER A 115 -23.88 4.94 24.16
N THR A 116 -23.27 3.80 23.80
CA THR A 116 -23.07 3.41 22.41
C THR A 116 -24.38 2.92 21.79
N LEU A 117 -24.93 3.70 20.87
CA LEU A 117 -26.08 3.32 20.06
C LEU A 117 -25.60 2.99 18.66
N VAL A 118 -25.97 1.82 18.14
CA VAL A 118 -25.72 1.41 16.76
C VAL A 118 -27.06 1.11 16.10
N GLN A 119 -27.31 1.71 14.94
CA GLN A 119 -28.57 1.52 14.20
C GLN A 119 -28.25 1.26 12.74
N GLN A 120 -28.83 0.22 12.16
CA GLN A 120 -28.76 0.00 10.72
C GLN A 120 -29.61 1.05 10.01
N ARG A 121 -29.01 1.75 9.05
CA ARG A 121 -29.66 2.81 8.28
C ARG A 121 -29.76 2.50 6.79
N GLY A 122 -29.04 1.49 6.32
CA GLY A 122 -29.19 0.97 4.98
C GLY A 122 -28.12 -0.05 4.63
N GLN A 123 -27.68 -0.02 3.38
CA GLN A 123 -26.67 -0.93 2.83
C GLN A 123 -25.76 -0.17 1.86
N ALA A 124 -24.57 -0.72 1.62
CA ALA A 124 -23.63 -0.19 0.65
C ALA A 124 -23.01 -1.32 -0.19
N THR A 125 -22.64 -0.97 -1.41
CA THR A 125 -21.92 -1.80 -2.37
C THR A 125 -20.74 -1.02 -2.95
N ILE A 126 -19.58 -1.68 -3.02
CA ILE A 126 -18.38 -1.20 -3.70
C ILE A 126 -18.06 -2.15 -4.86
N THR A 127 -17.98 -1.59 -6.07
CA THR A 127 -17.57 -2.30 -7.28
C THR A 127 -16.31 -1.64 -7.85
N PRO A 128 -15.12 -2.23 -7.66
CA PRO A 128 -13.89 -1.75 -8.29
C PRO A 128 -14.01 -1.77 -9.82
N LEU A 129 -13.47 -0.74 -10.46
CA LEU A 129 -13.46 -0.58 -11.92
C LEU A 129 -12.05 -0.85 -12.47
N LEU A 130 -11.98 -1.18 -13.75
CA LEU A 130 -10.72 -1.53 -14.43
C LEU A 130 -9.74 -0.36 -14.57
N ASP A 131 -10.22 0.88 -14.41
CA ASP A 131 -9.41 2.10 -14.48
C ASP A 131 -8.88 2.55 -13.11
N GLY A 132 -9.04 1.73 -12.07
CA GLY A 132 -8.59 2.03 -10.71
C GLY A 132 -9.56 2.88 -9.89
N ARG A 133 -10.68 3.32 -10.47
CA ARG A 133 -11.80 3.91 -9.72
C ARG A 133 -12.68 2.82 -9.10
N ALA A 134 -13.68 3.22 -8.33
CA ALA A 134 -14.71 2.32 -7.83
C ALA A 134 -16.09 2.97 -7.96
N GLN A 135 -17.12 2.16 -8.21
CA GLN A 135 -18.51 2.57 -8.06
C GLN A 135 -18.92 2.31 -6.60
N LEU A 136 -19.26 3.38 -5.88
CA LEU A 136 -19.90 3.35 -4.58
C LEU A 136 -21.40 3.54 -4.77
N ARG A 137 -22.19 2.56 -4.34
CA ARG A 137 -23.65 2.69 -4.23
C ARG A 137 -24.05 2.47 -2.79
N TYR A 138 -24.77 3.39 -2.18
CA TYR A 138 -25.25 3.23 -0.80
C TYR A 138 -26.68 3.74 -0.65
N SER A 139 -27.38 3.22 0.36
CA SER A 139 -28.68 3.71 0.78
C SER A 139 -28.69 4.10 2.25
N VAL A 140 -29.42 5.17 2.55
CA VAL A 140 -29.70 5.64 3.91
C VAL A 140 -31.18 6.00 3.97
N ASP A 141 -31.93 5.33 4.84
CA ASP A 141 -33.36 5.58 5.10
C ASP A 141 -34.23 5.63 3.81
N GLY A 142 -33.90 4.78 2.83
CA GLY A 142 -34.62 4.68 1.55
C GLY A 142 -34.07 5.56 0.41
N THR A 143 -33.23 6.55 0.72
CA THR A 143 -32.53 7.34 -0.32
C THR A 143 -31.31 6.57 -0.81
N THR A 144 -31.19 6.38 -2.14
CA THR A 144 -30.05 5.69 -2.77
C THR A 144 -29.16 6.69 -3.49
N ILE A 145 -27.86 6.61 -3.25
CA ILE A 145 -26.82 7.41 -3.90
C ILE A 145 -25.85 6.49 -4.63
N GLU A 146 -25.43 6.92 -5.81
CA GLU A 146 -24.41 6.26 -6.60
C GLU A 146 -23.35 7.26 -7.05
N LYS A 147 -22.08 6.92 -6.85
CA LYS A 147 -20.93 7.78 -7.10
C LYS A 147 -19.79 6.94 -7.68
N THR A 148 -19.08 7.47 -8.67
CA THR A 148 -17.79 6.91 -9.08
C THR A 148 -16.69 7.65 -8.35
N ILE A 149 -15.96 6.95 -7.49
CA ILE A 149 -14.93 7.49 -6.59
C ILE A 149 -13.54 7.04 -7.06
N GLN A 150 -12.53 7.84 -6.72
CA GLN A 150 -11.13 7.52 -6.94
C GLN A 150 -10.35 7.63 -5.63
N ARG A 151 -9.15 7.05 -5.58
CA ARG A 151 -8.28 7.15 -4.41
C ARG A 151 -7.76 8.57 -4.22
N MET A 152 -7.39 8.85 -2.98
CA MET A 152 -6.90 10.15 -2.58
C MET A 152 -5.37 10.18 -2.66
N ASP A 153 -4.84 10.85 -3.69
CA ASP A 153 -3.40 11.00 -3.94
C ASP A 153 -2.80 12.23 -3.23
N VAL A 154 -3.14 12.44 -1.94
CA VAL A 154 -2.73 13.68 -1.23
C VAL A 154 -1.22 13.77 -1.04
N VAL A 155 -0.53 12.62 -1.00
CA VAL A 155 0.91 12.57 -0.75
C VAL A 155 1.57 11.61 -1.73
N ALA A 156 2.57 12.09 -2.47
CA ALA A 156 3.36 11.25 -3.37
C ALA A 156 4.09 10.15 -2.59
N LEU A 157 4.12 8.93 -3.12
CA LEU A 157 4.90 7.82 -2.56
C LEU A 157 6.35 7.87 -3.07
N PRO A 158 7.38 7.79 -2.21
CA PRO A 158 8.77 7.84 -2.64
C PRO A 158 9.23 6.43 -3.01
N ILE A 159 9.12 6.07 -4.29
CA ILE A 159 9.52 4.75 -4.80
C ILE A 159 10.99 4.69 -5.25
N ASP A 160 11.70 5.82 -5.23
CA ASP A 160 13.11 5.91 -5.63
C ASP A 160 14.03 5.26 -4.59
N GLY A 161 14.86 4.31 -5.02
CA GLY A 161 15.75 3.55 -4.14
C GLY A 161 16.38 2.35 -4.85
N ALA A 162 17.32 1.70 -4.16
CA ALA A 162 17.83 0.39 -4.55
C ALA A 162 17.10 -0.70 -3.76
N TYR A 163 16.66 -1.75 -4.42
CA TYR A 163 15.85 -2.80 -3.83
C TYR A 163 16.43 -4.18 -4.13
N SER A 164 16.51 -5.01 -3.10
CA SER A 164 16.63 -6.46 -3.25
C SER A 164 15.26 -7.06 -3.55
N VAL A 165 15.14 -7.78 -4.66
CA VAL A 165 13.86 -8.25 -5.21
C VAL A 165 13.80 -9.76 -5.35
N ARG A 166 12.68 -10.32 -4.92
CA ARG A 166 12.24 -11.69 -5.21
C ARG A 166 11.12 -11.69 -6.20
N LEU A 167 11.19 -12.57 -7.18
CA LEU A 167 10.08 -12.86 -8.10
C LEU A 167 9.71 -14.33 -8.00
N ALA A 168 8.41 -14.61 -8.01
CA ALA A 168 7.88 -15.97 -8.09
C ALA A 168 6.89 -16.06 -9.25
N ALA A 169 7.32 -16.65 -10.37
CA ALA A 169 6.43 -16.95 -11.48
C ALA A 169 5.49 -18.12 -11.14
N SER A 170 4.33 -18.15 -11.79
CA SER A 170 3.47 -19.34 -11.78
C SER A 170 4.23 -20.52 -12.38
N GLU A 171 4.18 -21.69 -11.73
CA GLU A 171 4.92 -22.91 -12.10
C GLU A 171 4.62 -23.39 -13.55
N THR A 172 3.54 -22.90 -14.16
CA THR A 172 3.09 -23.20 -15.53
C THR A 172 3.59 -22.23 -16.61
N THR A 173 4.28 -21.15 -16.27
CA THR A 173 4.70 -20.11 -17.23
C THR A 173 6.21 -20.12 -17.48
N SER A 174 6.68 -21.04 -18.34
CA SER A 174 7.88 -20.77 -19.12
C SER A 174 7.48 -20.04 -20.40
N CYS A 175 8.12 -18.91 -20.67
CA CYS A 175 7.90 -18.14 -21.89
C CYS A 175 8.98 -18.51 -22.89
N ASN A 176 8.67 -19.36 -23.87
CA ASN A 176 9.67 -19.84 -24.83
C ASN A 176 10.93 -20.43 -24.16
N GLY A 177 10.76 -21.14 -23.03
CA GLY A 177 11.86 -21.69 -22.23
C GLY A 177 12.53 -20.69 -21.28
N GLN A 178 12.14 -19.42 -21.29
CA GLN A 178 12.53 -18.42 -20.29
C GLN A 178 11.70 -18.58 -19.02
N THR A 179 12.35 -18.55 -17.87
CA THR A 179 11.71 -18.42 -16.57
C THR A 179 11.94 -17.01 -16.04
N ALA A 180 10.99 -16.49 -15.26
CA ALA A 180 11.26 -15.27 -14.51
C ALA A 180 12.50 -15.47 -13.63
N PRO A 181 13.40 -14.48 -13.54
CA PRO A 181 14.55 -14.57 -12.66
C PRO A 181 14.06 -14.69 -11.21
N ASP A 182 14.59 -15.65 -10.46
CA ASP A 182 14.20 -15.86 -9.06
C ASP A 182 14.61 -14.67 -8.16
N ARG A 183 15.65 -13.93 -8.55
CA ARG A 183 16.24 -12.84 -7.77
C ARG A 183 16.83 -11.71 -8.61
N GLU A 184 16.59 -10.47 -8.17
CA GLU A 184 17.11 -9.27 -8.83
C GLU A 184 17.49 -8.15 -7.86
N ILE A 185 18.20 -7.16 -8.39
CA ILE A 185 18.41 -5.84 -7.79
C ILE A 185 17.72 -4.83 -8.70
N TRP A 186 16.80 -4.05 -8.15
CA TRP A 186 16.15 -2.94 -8.85
C TRP A 186 16.72 -1.62 -8.36
N ARG A 187 16.94 -0.67 -9.27
CA ARG A 187 17.23 0.71 -8.93
C ARG A 187 16.22 1.60 -9.61
N ILE A 188 15.45 2.31 -8.80
CA ILE A 188 14.49 3.33 -9.23
C ILE A 188 15.12 4.68 -8.88
N THR A 189 15.31 5.54 -9.88
CA THR A 189 15.89 6.86 -9.70
C THR A 189 14.85 7.90 -10.09
N ARG A 190 14.59 8.86 -9.19
CA ARG A 190 13.72 9.99 -9.52
C ARG A 190 14.43 10.92 -10.52
N THR A 191 13.73 11.34 -11.56
CA THR A 191 14.19 12.34 -12.53
C THR A 191 13.30 13.58 -12.49
N ALA A 192 13.66 14.62 -13.24
CA ALA A 192 12.84 15.83 -13.34
C ALA A 192 11.44 15.58 -13.95
N THR A 193 11.28 14.49 -14.72
CA THR A 193 10.06 14.19 -15.48
C THR A 193 9.36 12.90 -15.05
N GLY A 194 9.86 12.21 -14.02
CA GLY A 194 9.29 10.96 -13.53
C GLY A 194 10.32 10.06 -12.86
N TYR A 195 10.40 8.81 -13.29
CA TYR A 195 11.34 7.82 -12.76
C TYR A 195 12.08 7.12 -13.88
N GLU A 196 13.35 6.80 -13.61
CA GLU A 196 14.12 5.83 -14.36
C GLU A 196 14.26 4.54 -13.56
N PHE A 197 14.32 3.42 -14.27
CA PHE A 197 14.41 2.08 -13.72
C PHE A 197 15.53 1.31 -14.40
N SER A 198 16.36 0.66 -13.58
CA SER A 198 17.31 -0.36 -14.02
C SER A 198 17.17 -1.59 -13.14
N ARG A 199 17.44 -2.76 -13.71
CA ARG A 199 17.38 -4.05 -13.02
C ARG A 199 18.60 -4.89 -13.36
N ALA A 200 18.98 -5.78 -12.46
CA ALA A 200 20.01 -6.78 -12.70
C ALA A 200 19.56 -8.10 -12.08
N ARG A 201 19.86 -9.23 -12.70
CA ARG A 201 19.88 -10.49 -11.95
C ARG A 201 20.97 -10.41 -10.89
N TYR A 202 20.79 -11.13 -9.80
CA TYR A 202 21.80 -11.12 -8.75
C TYR A 202 23.17 -11.60 -9.28
N GLY A 203 24.22 -10.84 -9.00
CA GLY A 203 25.58 -11.11 -9.48
C GLY A 203 25.87 -10.59 -10.91
N GLU A 204 24.88 -10.06 -11.61
CA GLU A 204 25.04 -9.46 -12.93
C GLU A 204 25.13 -7.92 -12.85
N ASN A 205 25.62 -7.31 -13.93
CA ASN A 205 25.64 -5.85 -14.06
C ASN A 205 24.22 -5.31 -14.28
N PRO A 206 23.89 -4.13 -13.73
CA PRO A 206 22.60 -3.51 -13.98
C PRO A 206 22.41 -3.16 -15.46
N SER A 207 21.19 -3.34 -15.92
CA SER A 207 20.76 -2.84 -17.23
C SER A 207 20.88 -1.32 -17.30
N THR A 208 21.01 -0.79 -18.51
CA THR A 208 20.93 0.66 -18.72
C THR A 208 19.60 1.20 -18.18
N PRO A 209 19.61 2.30 -17.39
CA PRO A 209 18.38 2.93 -16.91
C PRO A 209 17.43 3.30 -18.04
N ARG A 210 16.14 3.15 -17.79
CA ARG A 210 15.05 3.39 -18.76
C ARG A 210 13.91 4.14 -18.10
N PRO A 211 13.08 4.87 -18.86
CA PRO A 211 11.86 5.46 -18.32
C PRO A 211 10.95 4.39 -17.70
N LEU A 212 10.52 4.62 -16.46
CA LEU A 212 9.50 3.84 -15.77
C LEU A 212 8.18 4.60 -15.89
N GLN A 213 7.21 4.02 -16.59
CA GLN A 213 5.85 4.54 -16.56
C GLN A 213 5.28 4.19 -15.19
N TYR A 214 4.91 5.19 -14.40
CA TYR A 214 4.41 5.02 -13.03
C TYR A 214 3.12 5.81 -12.86
N THR A 215 2.13 5.18 -12.24
CA THR A 215 0.87 5.84 -11.87
C THR A 215 0.53 5.47 -10.44
N GLN A 216 0.47 6.47 -9.57
CA GLN A 216 0.02 6.30 -8.20
C GLN A 216 -1.51 6.17 -8.16
N HIS A 217 -1.98 5.32 -7.26
CA HIS A 217 -3.39 5.12 -6.92
C HIS A 217 -3.48 5.10 -5.39
N GLY A 218 -3.47 6.26 -4.76
CA GLY A 218 -3.42 6.47 -3.31
C GLY A 218 -2.19 5.80 -2.69
N ASN A 219 -2.41 4.77 -1.88
CA ASN A 219 -1.36 3.95 -1.27
C ASN A 219 -0.92 2.73 -2.13
N ALA A 220 -1.50 2.59 -3.33
CA ALA A 220 -1.16 1.59 -4.33
C ALA A 220 -0.59 2.25 -5.59
N ALA A 221 -0.05 1.47 -6.53
CA ALA A 221 0.46 2.01 -7.78
C ALA A 221 0.50 0.96 -8.90
N THR A 222 0.65 1.44 -10.12
CA THR A 222 0.95 0.63 -11.30
C THR A 222 2.23 1.14 -11.94
N ALA A 223 3.02 0.23 -12.51
CA ALA A 223 4.21 0.61 -13.25
C ALA A 223 4.45 -0.27 -14.48
N SER A 224 5.08 0.27 -15.52
CA SER A 224 5.49 -0.51 -16.70
C SER A 224 6.78 -0.01 -17.32
N PHE A 225 7.51 -0.94 -17.94
CA PHE A 225 8.76 -0.66 -18.64
C PHE A 225 9.02 -1.71 -19.74
N ALA A 226 9.79 -1.34 -20.75
CA ALA A 226 10.14 -2.21 -21.87
C ALA A 226 11.57 -2.75 -21.76
N GLU A 227 11.74 -4.03 -22.09
CA GLU A 227 13.02 -4.70 -22.28
C GLU A 227 13.29 -4.87 -23.79
N PRO A 228 14.30 -4.22 -24.37
CA PRO A 228 14.51 -4.18 -25.81
C PRO A 228 15.43 -5.29 -26.31
N SER A 229 16.07 -6.07 -25.43
CA SER A 229 17.15 -6.99 -25.79
C SER A 229 17.08 -8.35 -25.10
N SER A 230 17.76 -9.31 -25.72
CA SER A 230 17.98 -10.69 -25.25
C SER A 230 18.40 -10.76 -23.77
N PRO A 231 17.98 -11.81 -23.00
CA PRO A 231 17.34 -13.04 -23.48
C PRO A 231 15.82 -12.97 -23.73
N ALA A 232 15.12 -11.91 -23.30
CA ALA A 232 13.68 -11.78 -23.55
C ALA A 232 13.31 -10.31 -23.79
N ARG A 233 13.15 -9.94 -25.07
CA ARG A 233 12.58 -8.65 -25.46
C ARG A 233 11.09 -8.66 -25.11
N GLY A 234 10.57 -7.59 -24.52
CA GLY A 234 9.15 -7.53 -24.17
C GLY A 234 8.78 -6.38 -23.26
N SER A 235 7.57 -6.43 -22.71
CA SER A 235 7.02 -5.40 -21.83
C SER A 235 6.66 -5.97 -20.47
N TRP A 236 7.13 -5.29 -19.42
CA TRP A 236 6.80 -5.59 -18.02
C TRP A 236 5.69 -4.67 -17.54
N THR A 237 4.78 -5.23 -16.77
CA THR A 237 3.73 -4.55 -16.02
C THR A 237 3.81 -4.99 -14.57
N LEU A 238 3.77 -4.03 -13.65
CA LEU A 238 3.79 -4.23 -12.21
C LEU A 238 2.51 -3.64 -11.62
N VAL A 239 1.82 -4.41 -10.78
CA VAL A 239 0.75 -3.92 -9.90
C VAL A 239 1.29 -3.94 -8.49
N LEU A 240 1.38 -2.78 -7.87
CA LEU A 240 1.96 -2.56 -6.55
C LEU A 240 0.80 -2.40 -5.55
N ASP A 241 0.46 -3.48 -4.83
CA ASP A 241 -0.67 -3.54 -3.90
C ASP A 241 -0.33 -3.03 -2.48
N SER A 242 0.97 -2.97 -2.16
CA SER A 242 1.50 -2.46 -0.90
C SER A 242 2.80 -1.73 -1.19
N LEU A 243 2.79 -0.40 -1.05
CA LEU A 243 3.96 0.45 -1.21
C LEU A 243 4.27 1.21 0.07
N THR A 244 5.55 1.25 0.40
CA THR A 244 6.10 2.17 1.39
C THR A 244 7.38 2.78 0.85
N GLY A 245 7.98 3.71 1.61
CA GLY A 245 9.34 4.16 1.32
C GLY A 245 10.38 3.03 1.37
N TYR A 246 10.08 1.86 1.94
CA TYR A 246 11.08 0.80 2.19
C TYR A 246 10.79 -0.52 1.49
N ALA A 247 9.58 -0.74 0.97
CA ALA A 247 9.24 -1.98 0.29
C ALA A 247 8.17 -1.79 -0.78
N LEU A 248 8.21 -2.69 -1.76
CA LEU A 248 7.25 -2.79 -2.85
C LEU A 248 6.81 -4.26 -2.96
N ASN A 249 5.53 -4.54 -2.74
CA ASN A 249 4.97 -5.87 -2.92
C ASN A 249 3.83 -5.83 -3.94
N GLY A 250 3.78 -6.85 -4.80
CA GLY A 250 2.85 -6.80 -5.91
C GLY A 250 2.86 -8.00 -6.83
N THR A 251 2.15 -7.86 -7.95
CA THR A 251 2.15 -8.84 -9.04
C THR A 251 2.80 -8.28 -10.28
N PHE A 252 3.35 -9.15 -11.11
CA PHE A 252 3.93 -8.76 -12.39
C PHE A 252 3.31 -9.57 -13.53
N ALA A 253 3.30 -8.95 -14.70
CA ALA A 253 3.13 -9.62 -15.98
C ALA A 253 4.27 -9.20 -16.91
N PHE A 254 4.87 -10.16 -17.60
CA PHE A 254 5.82 -9.92 -18.67
C PHE A 254 5.26 -10.51 -19.96
N ILE A 255 5.20 -9.69 -21.00
CA ILE A 255 4.78 -10.11 -22.33
C ILE A 255 6.01 -10.12 -23.21
N GLU A 256 6.39 -11.27 -23.73
CA GLU A 256 7.51 -11.38 -24.64
C GLU A 256 7.12 -10.96 -26.06
N ASP A 257 7.89 -10.03 -26.63
CA ASP A 257 7.76 -9.60 -28.02
C ASP A 257 8.72 -10.45 -28.88
N SER A 258 8.33 -11.70 -29.15
CA SER A 258 9.14 -12.66 -29.89
C SER A 258 8.59 -12.98 -31.29
N PRO A 259 9.43 -13.06 -32.34
CA PRO A 259 8.99 -13.46 -33.68
C PRO A 259 8.47 -14.90 -33.78
N ILE A 260 8.80 -15.76 -32.80
CA ILE A 260 8.40 -17.18 -32.74
C ILE A 260 7.09 -17.41 -31.97
N GLY A 261 6.43 -16.34 -31.50
CA GLY A 261 5.16 -16.38 -30.78
C GLY A 261 5.22 -15.58 -29.47
N GLY A 262 4.25 -14.68 -29.28
CA GLY A 262 4.10 -13.92 -28.04
C GLY A 262 3.63 -14.83 -26.91
N CYS A 263 4.22 -14.69 -25.73
CA CYS A 263 3.83 -15.40 -24.53
C CYS A 263 3.72 -14.41 -23.36
N THR A 264 3.01 -14.79 -22.30
CA THR A 264 2.90 -13.95 -21.09
C THR A 264 3.31 -14.74 -19.86
N MET A 265 4.34 -14.29 -19.16
CA MET A 265 4.66 -14.73 -17.81
C MET A 265 3.89 -13.90 -16.79
N ARG A 266 3.37 -14.54 -15.75
CA ARG A 266 2.71 -13.86 -14.62
C ARG A 266 3.27 -14.40 -13.33
N GLY A 267 3.32 -13.55 -12.33
CA GLY A 267 3.80 -13.94 -11.03
C GLY A 267 3.65 -12.84 -10.01
N SER A 268 4.33 -13.05 -8.91
CA SER A 268 4.38 -12.12 -7.80
C SER A 268 5.80 -11.63 -7.56
N PHE A 269 5.93 -10.47 -6.94
CA PHE A 269 7.21 -9.99 -6.48
C PHE A 269 7.10 -9.35 -5.11
N SER A 270 8.23 -9.38 -4.40
CA SER A 270 8.46 -8.61 -3.20
C SER A 270 9.82 -7.97 -3.31
N ALA A 271 9.91 -6.70 -2.94
CA ALA A 271 11.12 -5.91 -3.00
C ALA A 271 11.28 -5.16 -1.69
N THR A 272 12.46 -5.28 -1.07
CA THR A 272 12.83 -4.49 0.10
C THR A 272 14.00 -3.61 -0.26
N ARG A 273 13.95 -2.34 0.15
CA ARG A 273 15.03 -1.39 -0.07
C ARG A 273 16.29 -1.94 0.59
N ASP A 274 17.40 -1.89 -0.13
CA ASP A 274 18.71 -2.14 0.45
C ASP A 274 18.92 -1.02 1.49
N PHE A 275 18.89 -1.39 2.77
CA PHE A 275 18.98 -0.54 3.98
C PHE A 275 17.69 0.16 4.46
N PRO A 276 16.94 -0.48 5.39
CA PRO A 276 16.29 0.26 6.47
C PRO A 276 16.91 -0.10 7.84
N LEU A 277 17.09 0.92 8.69
CA LEU A 277 17.44 0.76 10.10
C LEU A 277 16.26 0.06 10.81
N ILE A 278 16.55 -0.95 11.64
CA ILE A 278 15.58 -1.87 12.28
C ILE A 278 14.83 -1.18 13.45
N SER A 279 14.66 0.14 13.40
CA SER A 279 14.10 0.91 14.52
C SER A 279 13.18 2.06 14.11
N GLU A 280 12.65 2.06 12.88
CA GLU A 280 11.72 3.11 12.47
C GLU A 280 10.26 2.87 12.89
N PRO A 281 9.51 3.91 13.30
CA PRO A 281 8.06 3.86 13.37
C PRO A 281 7.54 3.64 11.95
N GLY A 282 7.28 2.37 11.64
CA GLY A 282 6.83 1.92 10.33
C GLY A 282 5.58 2.65 9.81
N TYR A 283 5.38 2.53 8.50
CA TYR A 283 4.24 3.04 7.74
C TYR A 283 2.95 3.22 8.58
N LEU A 284 2.54 4.47 8.84
CA LEU A 284 1.39 4.79 9.69
C LEU A 284 0.03 4.71 8.98
N GLY A 285 -0.03 4.42 7.67
CA GLY A 285 -1.30 4.33 6.96
C GLY A 285 -2.14 3.17 7.48
N ASP A 286 -3.22 3.46 8.20
CA ASP A 286 -4.12 2.46 8.75
C ASP A 286 -5.38 3.09 9.35
N GLN A 287 -6.30 2.23 9.75
CA GLN A 287 -7.37 2.58 10.67
C GLN A 287 -6.89 2.35 12.10
N TYR A 288 -7.07 3.37 12.93
CA TYR A 288 -6.74 3.33 14.35
C TYR A 288 -8.01 3.53 15.18
N TRP A 289 -8.04 2.87 16.34
CA TRP A 289 -9.12 2.98 17.31
C TRP A 289 -8.58 2.74 18.72
N ASP A 290 -9.36 3.11 19.72
CA ASP A 290 -9.11 2.69 21.09
C ASP A 290 -9.88 1.38 21.37
N PRO A 291 -9.19 0.25 21.62
CA PRO A 291 -9.85 -1.03 21.85
C PRO A 291 -10.70 -1.06 23.13
N VAL A 292 -10.47 -0.15 24.09
CA VAL A 292 -11.29 -0.05 25.31
C VAL A 292 -12.41 0.99 25.19
N GLU A 293 -12.41 1.81 24.13
CA GLU A 293 -13.42 2.82 23.84
C GLU A 293 -13.92 2.72 22.39
N SER A 294 -14.82 1.78 22.15
CA SER A 294 -15.36 1.57 20.79
C SER A 294 -16.19 2.75 20.29
N GLY A 295 -16.15 3.00 18.97
CA GLY A 295 -17.03 3.94 18.28
C GLY A 295 -16.37 5.23 17.81
N TRP A 296 -15.11 5.49 18.17
CA TRP A 296 -14.35 6.64 17.67
C TRP A 296 -12.92 6.19 17.27
N GLY A 297 -12.22 7.02 16.51
CA GLY A 297 -10.88 6.64 16.03
C GLY A 297 -10.29 7.61 15.03
N LEU A 298 -9.23 7.15 14.37
CA LEU A 298 -8.42 7.93 13.44
C LEU A 298 -8.14 7.10 12.19
N SER A 299 -8.53 7.59 11.02
CA SER A 299 -8.13 7.01 9.73
C SER A 299 -6.92 7.79 9.21
N VAL A 300 -5.84 7.11 8.80
CA VAL A 300 -4.58 7.74 8.40
C VAL A 300 -4.15 7.24 7.02
N SER A 301 -3.77 8.17 6.14
CA SER A 301 -2.96 7.89 4.94
C SER A 301 -1.58 8.50 5.15
N HIS A 302 -0.53 7.72 4.90
CA HIS A 302 0.86 8.14 5.07
C HIS A 302 1.55 8.23 3.71
N GLY A 303 2.21 9.35 3.43
CA GLY A 303 3.14 9.43 2.29
C GLY A 303 4.47 10.09 2.67
N SER A 304 5.23 10.51 1.66
CA SER A 304 6.65 10.88 1.80
C SER A 304 6.99 11.90 2.91
N PHE A 305 6.12 12.88 3.18
CA PHE A 305 6.47 14.04 4.02
C PHE A 305 5.42 14.38 5.07
N GLY A 306 4.40 13.54 5.26
CA GLY A 306 3.30 13.84 6.16
C GLY A 306 2.17 12.82 6.13
N LEU A 307 1.18 13.09 6.96
CA LEU A 307 -0.05 12.30 7.05
C LEU A 307 -1.24 13.13 6.59
N PHE A 308 -2.17 12.47 5.92
CA PHE A 308 -3.56 12.88 5.86
C PHE A 308 -4.33 12.07 6.91
N ALA A 309 -5.18 12.71 7.72
CA ALA A 309 -5.95 12.00 8.72
C ALA A 309 -7.38 12.52 8.90
N ILE A 310 -8.30 11.60 9.21
CA ILE A 310 -9.68 11.89 9.60
C ILE A 310 -9.90 11.39 11.02
N LEU A 311 -10.25 12.30 11.92
CA LEU A 311 -10.68 12.01 13.29
C LEU A 311 -12.20 11.89 13.31
N PHE A 312 -12.74 10.74 13.72
CA PHE A 312 -14.18 10.56 13.90
C PHE A 312 -14.49 10.26 15.36
N VAL A 313 -15.48 10.99 15.87
CA VAL A 313 -15.76 11.16 17.31
C VAL A 313 -17.26 11.48 17.50
N TYR A 314 -17.66 11.70 18.75
CA TYR A 314 -19.04 12.06 19.11
C TYR A 314 -19.11 13.49 19.65
N SER A 315 -19.99 14.31 19.08
CA SER A 315 -20.07 15.74 19.39
C SER A 315 -20.39 16.03 20.86
N SER A 316 -19.70 17.01 21.45
CA SER A 316 -20.01 17.56 22.78
C SER A 316 -21.23 18.48 22.77
N GLU A 317 -21.54 19.08 21.63
CA GLU A 317 -22.60 20.07 21.43
C GLU A 317 -23.87 19.44 20.86
N ALA A 318 -23.74 18.66 19.78
CA ALA A 318 -24.87 18.02 19.13
C ALA A 318 -25.17 16.68 19.78
N ARG A 319 -26.29 16.60 20.52
CA ARG A 319 -26.69 15.41 21.29
C ARG A 319 -28.09 14.93 20.91
N ASP A 320 -28.34 13.64 21.11
CA ASP A 320 -29.70 13.12 21.04
C ASP A 320 -30.49 13.34 22.34
N ALA A 321 -31.76 12.91 22.35
CA ALA A 321 -32.65 13.08 23.49
C ALA A 321 -32.17 12.37 24.78
N GLN A 322 -31.26 11.40 24.66
CA GLN A 322 -30.67 10.66 25.78
C GLN A 322 -29.30 11.25 26.18
N GLY A 323 -28.89 12.37 25.57
CA GLY A 323 -27.64 13.06 25.86
C GLY A 323 -26.41 12.42 25.21
N ARG A 324 -26.57 11.43 24.33
CA ARG A 324 -25.46 10.82 23.59
C ARG A 324 -24.99 11.78 22.52
N GLY A 325 -23.67 11.88 22.34
CA GLY A 325 -23.06 12.70 21.31
C GLY A 325 -23.35 12.11 19.93
N LEU A 326 -23.73 12.96 18.99
CA LEU A 326 -24.00 12.57 17.61
C LEU A 326 -22.67 12.40 16.87
N ALA A 327 -22.61 11.44 15.94
CA ALA A 327 -21.44 11.20 15.10
C ALA A 327 -20.97 12.49 14.40
N GLN A 328 -19.68 12.77 14.51
CA GLN A 328 -18.99 13.92 13.94
C GLN A 328 -17.60 13.51 13.46
N TRP A 329 -17.09 14.15 12.43
CA TRP A 329 -15.73 13.94 11.95
C TRP A 329 -15.02 15.26 11.67
N TYR A 330 -13.70 15.22 11.71
CA TYR A 330 -12.80 16.34 11.48
C TYR A 330 -11.64 15.89 10.59
N VAL A 331 -11.10 16.81 9.80
CA VAL A 331 -9.99 16.53 8.89
C VAL A 331 -8.71 17.23 9.33
N MET A 332 -7.60 16.52 9.22
CA MET A 332 -6.24 17.01 9.31
C MET A 332 -5.58 16.74 7.97
N PRO A 333 -5.70 17.68 7.00
CA PRO A 333 -5.29 17.42 5.63
C PRO A 333 -3.78 17.25 5.49
N GLU A 334 -3.02 17.90 6.38
CA GLU A 334 -1.56 17.90 6.39
C GLU A 334 -1.05 17.85 7.83
N MET A 335 -0.61 16.68 8.28
CA MET A 335 0.19 16.54 9.49
C MET A 335 1.67 16.39 9.11
N SER A 336 2.50 17.32 9.58
CA SER A 336 3.94 17.31 9.30
C SER A 336 4.72 16.60 10.40
N PRO A 337 5.89 15.99 10.09
CA PRO A 337 6.80 15.44 11.08
C PRO A 337 7.10 16.42 12.22
N LEU A 338 7.20 15.90 13.44
CA LEU A 338 7.73 16.67 14.56
C LEU A 338 9.21 17.02 14.30
N PRO A 339 9.67 18.22 14.74
CA PRO A 339 11.08 18.61 14.60
C PRO A 339 12.01 17.59 15.27
N ILE A 340 13.12 17.26 14.58
CA ILE A 340 14.21 16.47 15.15
C ILE A 340 15.06 17.40 16.02
N PRO A 341 15.35 17.06 17.30
CA PRO A 341 16.26 17.85 18.12
C PRO A 341 17.66 17.92 17.51
N GLU A 342 18.26 19.11 17.49
CA GLU A 342 19.64 19.31 17.01
C GLU A 342 20.67 18.83 18.05
N PRO A 343 21.83 18.26 17.63
CA PRO A 343 22.26 18.03 16.25
C PRO A 343 21.59 16.81 15.59
N VAL A 344 21.18 16.95 14.33
CA VAL A 344 20.59 15.83 13.57
C VAL A 344 21.65 14.75 13.25
N PRO A 345 21.44 13.48 13.64
CA PRO A 345 22.29 12.35 13.24
C PRO A 345 22.28 12.12 11.72
N ASP A 346 23.36 11.55 11.16
CA ASP A 346 23.42 11.11 9.76
C ASP A 346 23.55 9.56 9.70
N PRO A 347 22.56 8.84 9.14
CA PRO A 347 21.31 9.35 8.55
C PRO A 347 20.32 9.89 9.61
N PRO A 348 19.41 10.82 9.23
CA PRO A 348 18.42 11.38 10.15
C PRO A 348 17.52 10.27 10.71
N PRO A 349 17.18 10.33 12.01
CA PRO A 349 16.25 9.39 12.60
C PRO A 349 14.85 9.61 12.00
N PRO A 350 14.00 8.58 12.06
CA PRO A 350 12.61 8.72 11.70
C PRO A 350 11.87 9.75 12.57
N PRO A 351 10.76 10.31 12.08
CA PRO A 351 9.90 11.17 12.89
C PRO A 351 9.39 10.48 14.15
N SER A 352 9.54 11.14 15.30
CA SER A 352 8.95 10.71 16.59
C SER A 352 7.43 10.94 16.68
N GLY A 353 6.85 11.54 15.64
CA GLY A 353 5.44 11.81 15.53
C GLY A 353 5.14 12.84 14.46
N TYR A 354 3.87 13.20 14.34
CA TYR A 354 3.36 14.18 13.39
C TYR A 354 2.42 15.15 14.11
N ARG A 355 2.37 16.40 13.67
CA ARG A 355 1.42 17.41 14.17
C ARG A 355 0.69 18.09 13.03
N GLY A 356 -0.57 18.46 13.25
CA GLY A 356 -1.38 19.16 12.26
C GLY A 356 -2.53 19.93 12.87
N THR A 357 -3.15 20.79 12.06
CA THR A 357 -4.34 21.56 12.42
C THR A 357 -5.60 20.73 12.18
N ILE A 358 -6.55 20.79 13.12
CA ILE A 358 -7.86 20.14 12.98
C ILE A 358 -8.84 21.13 12.35
N TYR A 359 -9.51 20.70 11.29
CA TYR A 359 -10.57 21.46 10.62
C TYR A 359 -11.94 20.81 10.83
N ALA A 360 -12.91 21.61 11.27
CA ALA A 360 -14.33 21.31 11.12
C ALA A 360 -14.75 21.55 9.69
N THR A 361 -15.57 20.64 9.18
CA THR A 361 -16.13 20.74 7.84
C THR A 361 -17.64 20.94 7.90
N GLN A 362 -18.15 21.77 7.00
CA GLN A 362 -19.56 21.75 6.60
C GLN A 362 -19.59 21.53 5.09
N GLY A 363 -20.68 20.93 4.61
CA GLY A 363 -20.81 20.62 3.20
C GLY A 363 -22.23 20.28 2.81
N THR A 364 -22.39 19.89 1.54
CA THR A 364 -23.69 19.59 0.96
C THR A 364 -24.28 18.32 1.58
N PRO A 365 -25.55 18.32 2.01
CA PRO A 365 -26.27 17.11 2.39
C PRO A 365 -26.13 16.02 1.32
N PHE A 366 -25.90 14.77 1.73
CA PHE A 366 -25.62 13.69 0.76
C PHE A 366 -26.79 13.36 -0.17
N THR A 367 -27.99 13.82 0.17
CA THR A 367 -29.24 13.67 -0.60
C THR A 367 -29.43 14.77 -1.66
N GLN A 368 -28.59 15.80 -1.64
CA GLN A 368 -28.70 16.95 -2.54
C GLN A 368 -27.56 16.96 -3.58
N PRO A 369 -27.77 17.63 -4.73
CA PRO A 369 -26.68 17.87 -5.69
C PRO A 369 -25.52 18.63 -5.04
N PHE A 370 -24.29 18.20 -5.29
CA PHE A 370 -23.10 18.81 -4.71
C PHE A 370 -23.03 20.32 -4.98
N ASN A 371 -22.80 21.09 -3.93
CA ASN A 371 -22.62 22.55 -3.98
C ASN A 371 -21.27 22.94 -3.36
N ALA A 372 -20.29 23.20 -4.22
CA ALA A 372 -18.94 23.61 -3.81
C ALA A 372 -18.93 24.85 -2.92
N ALA A 373 -19.83 25.81 -3.14
CA ALA A 373 -19.89 27.05 -2.36
C ALA A 373 -20.38 26.84 -0.92
N GLY A 374 -21.03 25.71 -0.65
CA GLY A 374 -21.47 25.32 0.70
C GLY A 374 -20.40 24.58 1.51
N VAL A 375 -19.25 24.25 0.89
CA VAL A 375 -18.17 23.54 1.58
C VAL A 375 -17.30 24.55 2.32
N THR A 376 -17.19 24.39 3.65
CA THR A 376 -16.34 25.24 4.48
C THR A 376 -15.40 24.41 5.33
N LEU A 377 -14.15 24.88 5.48
CA LEU A 377 -13.16 24.33 6.40
C LEU A 377 -12.82 25.40 7.43
N THR A 378 -13.15 25.14 8.70
CA THR A 378 -12.84 26.05 9.81
C THR A 378 -11.78 25.42 10.69
N SER A 379 -10.66 26.11 10.90
CA SER A 379 -9.66 25.67 11.88
C SER A 379 -10.23 25.79 13.29
N ILE A 380 -10.20 24.70 14.06
CA ILE A 380 -10.83 24.62 15.40
C ILE A 380 -9.89 24.07 16.47
N GLY A 381 -8.68 23.66 16.09
CA GLY A 381 -7.87 22.84 16.98
C GLY A 381 -6.56 22.37 16.37
N ASP A 382 -5.85 21.57 17.15
CA ASP A 382 -4.56 20.98 16.81
C ASP A 382 -4.52 19.53 17.28
N ALA A 383 -3.74 18.71 16.58
CA ALA A 383 -3.48 17.32 16.92
C ALA A 383 -1.99 17.01 16.82
N THR A 384 -1.53 16.14 17.71
CA THR A 384 -0.23 15.49 17.66
C THR A 384 -0.44 13.98 17.74
N LEU A 385 0.11 13.27 16.76
CA LEU A 385 0.21 11.82 16.75
C LEU A 385 1.66 11.44 17.07
N SER A 386 1.92 11.03 18.31
CA SER A 386 3.23 10.58 18.76
C SER A 386 3.35 9.08 18.53
N THR A 387 4.42 8.66 17.85
CA THR A 387 4.67 7.25 17.56
C THR A 387 5.38 6.62 18.76
N ILE A 388 4.71 5.67 19.43
CA ILE A 388 5.27 4.97 20.60
C ILE A 388 5.88 3.65 20.17
N SER A 389 5.24 2.96 19.22
CA SER A 389 5.73 1.71 18.62
C SER A 389 5.02 1.45 17.29
N GLY A 390 5.42 0.42 16.54
CA GLY A 390 4.66 -0.04 15.35
C GLY A 390 3.22 -0.49 15.64
N THR A 391 2.84 -0.62 16.92
CA THR A 391 1.55 -1.20 17.38
C THR A 391 0.62 -0.22 18.07
N THR A 392 1.17 0.89 18.56
CA THR A 392 0.46 1.86 19.39
C THR A 392 0.92 3.27 19.03
N ALA A 393 -0.03 4.16 18.84
CA ALA A 393 0.22 5.58 18.70
C ALA A 393 -0.51 6.33 19.81
N THR A 394 0.08 7.40 20.33
CA THR A 394 -0.67 8.32 21.19
C THR A 394 -1.17 9.47 20.35
N LEU A 395 -2.48 9.64 20.34
CA LEU A 395 -3.12 10.81 19.76
C LEU A 395 -3.47 11.78 20.89
N THR A 396 -2.89 12.97 20.83
CA THR A 396 -3.28 14.11 21.65
C THR A 396 -3.92 15.14 20.74
N TYR A 397 -5.14 15.57 21.04
CA TYR A 397 -5.82 16.60 20.28
C TYR A 397 -6.53 17.62 21.18
N ARG A 398 -6.70 18.82 20.64
CA ARG A 398 -7.43 19.91 21.27
C ARG A 398 -8.46 20.46 20.30
N ILE A 399 -9.73 20.49 20.71
CA ILE A 399 -10.84 21.09 19.97
C ILE A 399 -11.56 22.06 20.90
N GLY A 400 -11.49 23.36 20.58
CA GLY A 400 -11.94 24.40 21.51
C GLY A 400 -11.21 24.31 22.86
N ALA A 401 -11.98 24.17 23.94
CA ALA A 401 -11.47 24.01 25.30
C ALA A 401 -11.19 22.53 25.70
N GLN A 402 -11.60 21.57 24.89
CA GLN A 402 -11.44 20.15 25.19
C GLN A 402 -10.06 19.69 24.74
N SER A 403 -9.30 19.07 25.64
CA SER A 403 -8.05 18.38 25.32
C SER A 403 -8.17 16.91 25.68
N VAL A 404 -7.83 16.04 24.73
CA VAL A 404 -7.97 14.59 24.86
C VAL A 404 -6.66 13.93 24.48
N THR A 405 -6.22 12.97 25.29
CA THR A 405 -5.05 12.14 25.02
C THR A 405 -5.48 10.67 25.09
N LYS A 406 -5.17 9.91 24.04
CA LYS A 406 -5.59 8.50 23.92
C LYS A 406 -4.48 7.65 23.32
N VAL A 407 -4.45 6.39 23.72
CA VAL A 407 -3.57 5.38 23.13
C VAL A 407 -4.40 4.61 22.11
N LEU A 408 -4.03 4.75 20.84
CA LEU A 408 -4.67 4.09 19.73
C LEU A 408 -3.93 2.80 19.37
N ARG A 409 -4.69 1.79 18.95
CA ARG A 409 -4.19 0.59 18.29
C ARG A 409 -4.66 0.54 16.86
N ARG A 410 -3.93 -0.18 16.01
CA ARG A 410 -4.38 -0.47 14.65
C ARG A 410 -5.60 -1.39 14.70
N PHE A 411 -6.51 -1.18 13.76
CA PHE A 411 -7.78 -1.89 13.67
C PHE A 411 -7.61 -3.21 12.93
N GLU A 412 -8.30 -4.26 13.38
CA GLU A 412 -8.19 -5.62 12.85
C GLU A 412 -9.58 -6.17 12.56
N THR A 413 -9.90 -6.41 11.27
CA THR A 413 -11.21 -6.95 10.86
C THR A 413 -11.16 -8.41 10.47
N ALA A 414 -10.00 -8.88 10.02
CA ALA A 414 -9.77 -10.25 9.60
C ALA A 414 -8.29 -10.61 9.80
N PRO A 415 -7.97 -11.90 9.96
CA PRO A 415 -6.60 -12.38 9.95
C PRO A 415 -5.88 -12.02 8.65
N LEU A 416 -4.62 -11.61 8.73
CA LEU A 416 -3.80 -11.37 7.54
C LEU A 416 -3.63 -12.65 6.72
N PRO A 417 -3.65 -12.58 5.37
CA PRO A 417 -3.57 -13.73 4.48
C PRO A 417 -2.14 -14.26 4.33
N LEU A 418 -1.53 -14.66 5.45
CA LEU A 418 -0.14 -15.16 5.51
C LEU A 418 0.01 -16.60 5.04
N VAL A 419 -1.10 -17.37 4.97
CA VAL A 419 -1.07 -18.77 4.53
C VAL A 419 -0.64 -18.85 3.08
N GLY A 420 0.31 -19.72 2.78
CA GLY A 420 0.85 -19.92 1.45
C GLY A 420 2.32 -20.29 1.46
N ARG A 421 2.87 -20.47 0.25
CA ARG A 421 4.28 -20.76 0.02
C ARG A 421 4.95 -19.52 -0.57
N TYR A 422 6.16 -19.20 -0.13
CA TYR A 422 6.86 -17.98 -0.49
C TYR A 422 8.33 -18.25 -0.83
N ARG A 423 8.83 -17.59 -1.88
CA ARG A 423 10.26 -17.50 -2.23
C ARG A 423 10.87 -16.32 -1.48
N VAL A 424 11.81 -16.58 -0.59
CA VAL A 424 12.34 -15.58 0.35
C VAL A 424 13.78 -15.24 0.02
N SER A 425 14.10 -13.95 0.00
CA SER A 425 15.46 -13.43 0.09
C SER A 425 15.59 -12.63 1.38
N MET A 426 16.63 -12.89 2.15
CA MET A 426 16.98 -12.10 3.33
C MET A 426 18.22 -11.29 3.06
N ASN A 427 18.18 -9.98 3.29
CA ASN A 427 19.35 -9.12 3.29
C ASN A 427 19.80 -8.90 4.75
N THR A 428 20.98 -9.43 5.11
CA THR A 428 21.40 -9.56 6.51
C THR A 428 22.55 -8.62 6.88
N PHE A 429 22.42 -8.00 8.05
CA PHE A 429 23.48 -7.32 8.80
C PHE A 429 23.82 -8.16 10.01
N ILE A 430 25.09 -8.52 10.13
CA ILE A 430 25.55 -9.38 11.21
C ILE A 430 26.50 -8.60 12.10
N SER A 431 26.31 -8.72 13.41
CA SER A 431 27.34 -8.42 14.41
C SER A 431 27.77 -9.74 15.05
N ALA A 432 29.08 -9.97 15.06
CA ALA A 432 29.78 -11.11 15.69
C ALA A 432 29.83 -12.48 14.96
N CYS A 433 29.16 -12.68 13.82
CA CYS A 433 29.52 -13.75 12.86
C CYS A 433 30.09 -13.15 11.55
N SER A 434 31.14 -13.76 11.02
CA SER A 434 31.92 -13.27 9.88
C SER A 434 31.27 -13.54 8.52
N LEU A 435 30.03 -13.10 8.29
CA LEU A 435 29.38 -13.17 6.97
C LEU A 435 28.44 -11.97 6.71
N ARG A 436 28.58 -11.29 5.57
CA ARG A 436 27.44 -10.61 4.92
C ARG A 436 26.90 -11.62 3.92
N LEU A 437 25.72 -12.17 4.15
CA LEU A 437 25.13 -13.12 3.23
C LEU A 437 23.69 -12.72 2.92
N THR A 438 23.32 -12.83 1.64
CA THR A 438 21.91 -13.00 1.32
C THR A 438 21.56 -14.47 1.52
N ILE A 439 20.48 -14.74 2.24
CA ILE A 439 20.01 -16.10 2.48
C ILE A 439 18.73 -16.32 1.70
N ASP A 440 18.70 -17.42 0.96
CA ASP A 440 17.64 -17.77 0.04
C ASP A 440 16.92 -19.01 0.58
N GLU A 441 15.61 -18.89 0.79
CA GLU A 441 14.81 -19.92 1.44
C GLU A 441 13.41 -20.00 0.80
N THR A 442 12.71 -21.10 1.07
CA THR A 442 11.26 -21.18 0.90
C THR A 442 10.61 -21.21 2.27
N TRP A 443 9.65 -20.33 2.49
CA TRP A 443 8.80 -20.32 3.68
C TRP A 443 7.40 -20.82 3.31
N THR A 444 6.86 -21.75 4.10
CA THR A 444 5.49 -22.20 3.97
C THR A 444 4.76 -21.95 5.28
N PHE A 445 3.63 -21.26 5.19
CA PHE A 445 2.73 -20.99 6.31
C PHE A 445 1.43 -21.75 6.10
N GLU A 446 1.04 -22.56 7.08
CA GLU A 446 -0.24 -23.28 7.11
C GLU A 446 -1.04 -22.87 8.34
N ARG A 447 -2.36 -23.06 8.31
CA ARG A 447 -3.17 -22.88 9.53
C ARG A 447 -2.88 -24.01 10.50
N ALA A 448 -2.54 -23.66 11.74
CA ALA A 448 -2.50 -24.61 12.83
C ALA A 448 -3.90 -24.87 13.39
N ALA A 449 -4.09 -26.02 14.04
CA ALA A 449 -5.38 -26.40 14.63
C ALA A 449 -5.79 -25.51 15.83
N ASP A 450 -4.80 -24.88 16.49
CA ASP A 450 -4.99 -23.95 17.60
C ASP A 450 -5.27 -22.50 17.16
N GLY A 451 -5.42 -22.27 15.85
CA GLY A 451 -5.61 -20.94 15.27
C GLY A 451 -4.32 -20.17 14.99
N GLY A 452 -3.15 -20.72 15.36
CA GLY A 452 -1.83 -20.18 15.00
C GLY A 452 -1.41 -20.51 13.56
N LEU A 453 -0.11 -20.35 13.30
CA LEU A 453 0.52 -20.75 12.04
C LEU A 453 1.50 -21.90 12.25
N LEU A 454 1.51 -22.85 11.32
CA LEU A 454 2.61 -23.80 11.18
C LEU A 454 3.62 -23.22 10.19
N VAL A 455 4.89 -23.17 10.59
CA VAL A 455 5.96 -22.60 9.78
C VAL A 455 6.93 -23.68 9.37
N SER A 456 7.11 -23.85 8.06
CA SER A 456 8.09 -24.77 7.48
C SER A 456 9.08 -24.00 6.62
N ARG A 457 10.37 -24.31 6.77
CA ARG A 457 11.46 -23.63 6.06
C ARG A 457 12.34 -24.65 5.34
N THR A 458 12.64 -24.40 4.08
CA THR A 458 13.61 -25.18 3.30
C THR A 458 14.61 -24.24 2.64
N ASP A 459 15.85 -24.69 2.46
CA ASP A 459 16.83 -23.96 1.67
C ASP A 459 16.57 -24.14 0.15
N VAL A 460 17.49 -23.61 -0.65
CA VAL A 460 17.48 -23.72 -2.11
C VAL A 460 17.67 -25.14 -2.63
N ASP A 461 18.35 -26.00 -1.87
CA ASP A 461 18.62 -27.41 -2.21
C ASP A 461 17.49 -28.33 -1.72
N GLY A 462 16.48 -27.77 -1.03
CA GLY A 462 15.35 -28.49 -0.48
C GLY A 462 15.62 -29.13 0.89
N ALA A 463 16.76 -28.86 1.51
CA ALA A 463 17.03 -29.32 2.87
C ALA A 463 16.13 -28.57 3.86
N VAL A 464 15.60 -29.30 4.83
CA VAL A 464 14.71 -28.74 5.85
C VAL A 464 15.53 -27.92 6.86
N LEU A 465 15.23 -26.63 6.96
CA LEU A 465 15.88 -25.68 7.86
C LEU A 465 15.13 -25.48 9.19
N GLY A 466 13.89 -25.94 9.26
CA GLY A 466 13.03 -25.85 10.44
C GLY A 466 11.71 -26.60 10.20
N VAL A 467 11.23 -27.32 11.23
CA VAL A 467 10.10 -28.25 11.11
C VAL A 467 8.86 -27.66 11.77
N ARG A 468 7.85 -27.34 10.96
CA ARG A 468 6.41 -27.25 11.27
C ARG A 468 6.05 -26.97 12.75
N GLU A 469 6.60 -25.90 13.31
CA GLU A 469 6.30 -25.50 14.68
C GLU A 469 4.99 -24.71 14.70
N PRO A 470 4.06 -24.97 15.64
CA PRO A 470 2.93 -24.08 15.88
C PRO A 470 3.44 -22.79 16.51
N VAL A 471 3.13 -21.68 15.86
CA VAL A 471 3.56 -20.36 16.29
C VAL A 471 2.36 -19.45 16.41
N GLN A 472 2.33 -18.71 17.50
CA GLN A 472 1.33 -17.67 17.72
C GLN A 472 1.70 -16.43 16.92
N LEU A 473 0.76 -15.98 16.09
CA LEU A 473 0.89 -14.76 15.31
C LEU A 473 0.33 -13.60 16.12
N ALA A 474 1.14 -12.57 16.36
CA ALA A 474 0.65 -11.31 16.88
C ALA A 474 0.33 -10.39 15.70
N GLN A 475 -0.93 -10.37 15.27
CA GLN A 475 -1.42 -9.38 14.30
C GLN A 475 -1.62 -8.03 14.98
N LEU A 476 -1.33 -6.98 14.22
CA LEU A 476 -1.27 -5.59 14.65
C LEU A 476 -1.79 -4.71 13.50
N GLY A 477 -3.10 -4.81 13.24
CA GLY A 477 -3.72 -4.28 12.04
C GLY A 477 -3.24 -4.98 10.77
N LYS A 478 -2.55 -4.25 9.89
CA LYS A 478 -1.92 -4.80 8.69
C LYS A 478 -0.49 -5.30 8.87
N LEU A 479 0.04 -5.17 10.08
CA LEU A 479 1.34 -5.69 10.46
C LEU A 479 1.15 -7.01 11.21
N ALA A 480 2.17 -7.86 11.22
CA ALA A 480 2.19 -9.01 12.11
C ALA A 480 3.59 -9.36 12.60
N ARG A 481 3.66 -10.08 13.71
CA ARG A 481 4.92 -10.56 14.30
C ARG A 481 4.83 -12.03 14.64
N LEU A 482 5.96 -12.70 14.49
CA LEU A 482 6.07 -14.14 14.64
C LEU A 482 7.41 -14.46 15.32
N ASN A 483 7.38 -15.31 16.34
CA ASN A 483 8.58 -15.81 17.01
C ASN A 483 8.63 -17.33 16.91
N PHE A 484 9.71 -17.89 16.37
CA PHE A 484 9.82 -19.34 16.24
C PHE A 484 11.26 -19.80 16.39
N SER A 485 11.43 -21.07 16.71
CA SER A 485 12.76 -21.69 16.78
C SER A 485 13.00 -22.51 15.52
N SER A 486 14.26 -22.69 15.17
CA SER A 486 14.63 -23.57 14.07
C SER A 486 15.98 -24.20 14.38
N ALA A 487 16.12 -25.49 14.10
CA ALA A 487 17.40 -26.18 14.16
C ALA A 487 17.88 -26.48 12.73
N HIS A 488 19.10 -26.07 12.43
CA HIS A 488 19.79 -26.48 11.19
C HIS A 488 21.14 -27.08 11.58
N GLU A 489 21.45 -28.28 11.05
CA GLU A 489 22.67 -29.03 11.37
C GLU A 489 22.94 -29.17 12.88
N GLY A 490 21.87 -29.41 13.66
CA GLY A 490 21.95 -29.58 15.12
C GLY A 490 22.10 -28.28 15.93
N THR A 491 22.13 -27.12 15.28
CA THR A 491 22.28 -25.82 15.94
C THR A 491 20.93 -25.11 16.05
N ALA A 492 20.46 -24.88 17.27
CA ALA A 492 19.18 -24.20 17.53
C ALA A 492 19.30 -22.68 17.44
N ARG A 493 18.35 -22.05 16.75
CA ARG A 493 18.26 -20.61 16.48
C ARG A 493 16.87 -20.11 16.82
N ASN A 494 16.78 -18.91 17.38
CA ASN A 494 15.53 -18.21 17.64
C ASN A 494 15.34 -17.11 16.61
N TRP A 495 14.13 -17.02 16.07
CA TRP A 495 13.74 -16.02 15.09
C TRP A 495 12.67 -15.10 15.66
N PHE A 496 12.83 -13.82 15.40
CA PHE A 496 11.79 -12.81 15.47
C PHE A 496 11.60 -12.29 14.05
N VAL A 497 10.38 -12.38 13.52
CA VAL A 497 10.02 -11.89 12.19
C VAL A 497 8.90 -10.89 12.32
N ALA A 498 9.10 -9.69 11.76
CA ALA A 498 8.08 -8.66 11.62
C ALA A 498 7.64 -8.59 10.16
N PHE A 499 6.38 -8.91 9.91
CA PHE A 499 5.70 -8.66 8.66
C PHE A 499 5.19 -7.23 8.68
N GLU A 500 5.89 -6.37 7.96
CA GLU A 500 5.53 -4.96 7.84
C GLU A 500 4.70 -4.70 6.59
N HIS A 501 4.73 -5.65 5.66
CA HIS A 501 4.05 -5.57 4.37
C HIS A 501 3.44 -6.92 4.04
N VAL A 502 2.11 -6.94 3.86
CA VAL A 502 1.36 -8.12 3.46
C VAL A 502 0.45 -7.72 2.30
N GLY A 503 0.63 -8.38 1.16
CA GLY A 503 -0.20 -8.16 -0.03
C GLY A 503 -0.43 -9.45 -0.79
N ALA A 504 -1.26 -9.37 -1.83
CA ALA A 504 -1.50 -10.50 -2.75
C ALA A 504 -0.18 -11.04 -3.32
N GLY A 505 0.74 -10.13 -3.64
CA GLY A 505 2.06 -10.43 -4.20
C GLY A 505 3.08 -11.07 -3.26
N GLY A 506 2.92 -10.97 -1.94
CA GLY A 506 3.97 -11.43 -1.04
C GLY A 506 3.99 -10.75 0.31
N LEU A 507 5.05 -11.06 1.05
CA LEU A 507 5.35 -10.54 2.38
C LEU A 507 6.68 -9.79 2.34
N GLY A 508 6.83 -8.79 3.19
CA GLY A 508 8.11 -8.15 3.43
C GLY A 508 8.19 -7.57 4.83
N GLY A 509 9.41 -7.36 5.31
CA GLY A 509 9.66 -6.72 6.59
C GLY A 509 11.03 -7.04 7.16
N GLY A 510 11.14 -6.95 8.49
CA GLY A 510 12.38 -7.17 9.22
C GLY A 510 12.45 -8.55 9.90
N PHE A 511 13.66 -9.00 10.17
CA PHE A 511 13.88 -10.17 11.02
C PHE A 511 15.09 -9.98 11.94
N THR A 512 15.09 -10.73 13.03
CA THR A 512 16.23 -10.95 13.92
C THR A 512 16.36 -12.45 14.14
N ARG A 513 17.58 -12.97 13.98
CA ARG A 513 17.91 -14.37 14.19
C ARG A 513 19.04 -14.45 15.21
N THR A 514 18.82 -15.13 16.32
CA THR A 514 19.80 -15.27 17.40
C THR A 514 20.11 -16.73 17.62
N MET A 515 21.38 -17.08 17.79
CA MET A 515 21.78 -18.41 18.25
C MET A 515 21.26 -18.63 19.67
N THR A 516 20.81 -19.84 20.01
CA THR A 516 20.24 -20.13 21.34
C THR A 516 21.22 -19.90 22.49
N ASP A 517 22.52 -20.00 22.24
CA ASP A 517 23.60 -19.70 23.20
C ASP A 517 23.96 -18.20 23.27
N GLY A 518 23.28 -17.34 22.50
CA GLY A 518 23.54 -15.90 22.43
C GLY A 518 24.87 -15.52 21.77
N SER A 519 25.62 -16.49 21.25
CA SER A 519 26.97 -16.28 20.67
C SER A 519 26.95 -15.38 19.44
N CYS A 520 25.83 -15.32 18.74
CA CYS A 520 25.70 -14.59 17.49
C CYS A 520 24.25 -14.22 17.19
N TYR A 521 24.07 -13.03 16.60
CA TYR A 521 22.79 -12.62 16.04
C TYR A 521 22.95 -11.96 14.67
N ALA A 522 21.92 -12.10 13.84
CA ALA A 522 21.82 -11.50 12.52
C ALA A 522 20.47 -10.80 12.41
N ASN A 523 20.48 -9.54 12.00
CA ASN A 523 19.28 -8.76 11.79
C ASN A 523 19.23 -8.31 10.34
N GLY A 524 18.05 -8.09 9.80
CA GLY A 524 17.98 -7.67 8.41
C GLY A 524 16.56 -7.50 7.92
N THR A 525 16.43 -7.36 6.61
CA THR A 525 15.14 -7.35 5.93
C THR A 525 14.95 -8.60 5.11
N PHE A 526 13.69 -8.89 4.76
CA PHE A 526 13.38 -9.95 3.83
C PHE A 526 12.31 -9.52 2.82
N ALA A 527 12.46 -10.01 1.60
CA ALA A 527 11.46 -9.96 0.55
C ALA A 527 10.98 -11.38 0.30
N ALA A 528 9.66 -11.61 0.32
CA ALA A 528 9.05 -12.93 0.18
C ALA A 528 7.95 -12.90 -0.88
N ALA A 529 8.27 -13.30 -2.11
CA ALA A 529 7.30 -13.37 -3.21
C ALA A 529 6.41 -14.61 -3.04
N ARG A 530 5.07 -14.43 -3.10
CA ARG A 530 4.12 -15.54 -2.98
C ARG A 530 4.21 -16.45 -4.20
N VAL A 531 4.45 -17.74 -4.00
CA VAL A 531 4.34 -18.72 -5.08
C VAL A 531 2.86 -18.85 -5.46
N PRO A 532 2.47 -18.50 -6.71
CA PRO A 532 1.09 -18.68 -7.14
C PRO A 532 0.70 -20.15 -7.04
N ALA A 533 -0.55 -20.42 -6.62
CA ALA A 533 -1.07 -21.79 -6.71
C ALA A 533 -1.03 -22.24 -8.17
N ALA A 534 -0.63 -23.49 -8.43
CA ALA A 534 -0.75 -24.07 -9.76
C ALA A 534 -2.22 -23.98 -10.18
N SER A 535 -2.49 -23.34 -11.32
CA SER A 535 -3.83 -23.40 -11.91
C SER A 535 -4.19 -24.87 -12.17
N PRO A 536 -5.38 -25.34 -11.76
CA PRO A 536 -5.83 -26.70 -12.03
C PRO A 536 -5.92 -27.01 -13.52
#